data_AF-A0AAJ1EF54-F1
#
_entry.id   AF-A0AAJ1EF54-F1
#
_cell.length_a   1.000
_cell.length_b   1.000
_cell.length_c   1.000
_cell.angle_alpha   90.00
_cell.angle_beta   90.00
_cell.angle_gamma   90.00
#
_symmetry.space_group_name_H-M   'P 1'
#
loop_
_entity.id
_entity.type
_entity.pdbx_description
1 polymer ?
#
loop_
_entity_poly.entity_id
_entity_poly.type
_entity_poly.pdbx_seq_one_letter_code
_entity_poly.pdbx_strand_id
1 'polypeptide(L)'
;MADEAAALAERLVGDLLPPSMASWLAAKETEIRTGMQPFPRVAEPERTPEMMAVVTMALTSLSEILEPSAKRRPELAVEIAKLFAAFNLYTGDAAKSAAQVEVWGEQLGEFPLFAIRKAYRWAVRGEGKMPSLAPFIADIRIAKGTRVGDRRPLLERWMRGAG
;
A
#
# COMPACT_ATOMS: atom_id res chain seq x y z
N MET A 1 9.91 9.06 7.29
CA MET A 1 9.76 8.79 5.85
C MET A 1 8.97 7.50 5.55
N ALA A 2 9.48 6.27 5.76
CA ALA A 2 8.75 5.04 5.39
C ALA A 2 7.56 4.69 6.31
N ASP A 3 7.72 4.88 7.63
CA ASP A 3 6.59 4.73 8.58
C ASP A 3 5.55 5.83 8.40
N GLU A 4 5.99 7.04 8.08
CA GLU A 4 5.07 8.15 7.80
C GLU A 4 4.26 7.88 6.55
N ALA A 5 4.83 7.34 5.47
CA ALA A 5 4.08 6.99 4.27
C ALA A 5 3.11 5.82 4.49
N ALA A 6 3.50 4.80 5.27
CA ALA A 6 2.61 3.71 5.64
C ALA A 6 1.47 4.18 6.56
N ALA A 7 1.80 4.96 7.59
CA ALA A 7 0.83 5.56 8.48
C ALA A 7 -0.07 6.56 7.74
N LEU A 8 0.48 7.31 6.77
CA LEU A 8 -0.28 8.23 5.93
C LEU A 8 -1.20 7.46 4.98
N ALA A 9 -0.76 6.35 4.38
CA ALA A 9 -1.65 5.48 3.60
C ALA A 9 -2.80 4.93 4.45
N GLU A 10 -2.51 4.46 5.66
CA GLU A 10 -3.51 3.97 6.62
C GLU A 10 -4.47 5.11 7.07
N ARG A 11 -3.93 6.29 7.37
CA ARG A 11 -4.69 7.50 7.79
C ARG A 11 -5.51 8.12 6.67
N LEU A 12 -4.98 8.20 5.44
CA LEU A 12 -5.71 8.72 4.27
C LEU A 12 -6.97 7.92 3.96
N VAL A 13 -6.94 6.67 4.38
CA VAL A 13 -7.97 5.69 4.10
C VAL A 13 -8.99 5.62 5.23
N GLY A 14 -8.69 6.15 6.43
CA GLY A 14 -9.60 6.15 7.59
C GLY A 14 -9.78 7.50 8.29
N ASP A 15 -8.68 8.15 8.68
CA ASP A 15 -8.67 9.30 9.60
C ASP A 15 -8.73 10.67 8.91
N LEU A 16 -8.32 10.75 7.63
CA LEU A 16 -8.36 12.00 6.86
C LEU A 16 -9.66 12.19 6.07
N LEU A 17 -10.49 11.15 6.03
CA LEU A 17 -11.82 11.24 5.45
C LEU A 17 -12.80 11.79 6.50
N PRO A 18 -13.82 12.57 6.09
CA PRO A 18 -14.84 13.03 7.01
C PRO A 18 -15.53 11.83 7.69
N PRO A 19 -15.99 11.95 8.95
CA PRO A 19 -16.51 10.82 9.72
C PRO A 19 -17.63 10.04 9.04
N SER A 20 -18.50 10.71 8.29
CA SER A 20 -19.56 10.09 7.49
C SER A 20 -18.98 9.19 6.39
N MET A 21 -17.95 9.66 5.69
CA MET A 21 -17.25 8.90 4.64
C MET A 21 -16.46 7.72 5.22
N ALA A 22 -15.74 7.93 6.31
CA ALA A 22 -15.02 6.86 7.00
C ALA A 22 -15.97 5.74 7.47
N SER A 23 -17.11 6.13 8.06
CA SER A 23 -18.14 5.20 8.53
C SER A 23 -18.78 4.43 7.38
N TRP A 24 -19.08 5.12 6.27
CA TRP A 24 -19.64 4.50 5.08
C TRP A 24 -18.67 3.51 4.42
N LEU A 25 -17.39 3.86 4.30
CA LEU A 25 -16.37 2.94 3.82
C LEU A 25 -16.27 1.70 4.70
N ALA A 26 -16.19 1.86 6.02
CA ALA A 26 -16.15 0.74 6.96
C ALA A 26 -17.39 -0.17 6.84
N ALA A 27 -18.56 0.42 6.57
CA ALA A 27 -19.78 -0.32 6.31
C ALA A 27 -19.71 -1.12 5.01
N LYS A 28 -19.21 -0.52 3.92
CA LYS A 28 -19.03 -1.19 2.62
C LYS A 28 -17.99 -2.29 2.65
N GLU A 29 -16.92 -2.11 3.40
CA GLU A 29 -15.94 -3.18 3.64
C GLU A 29 -16.56 -4.36 4.37
N THR A 30 -17.39 -4.08 5.38
CA THR A 30 -18.10 -5.13 6.12
C THR A 30 -19.07 -5.87 5.23
N GLU A 31 -19.82 -5.15 4.38
CA GLU A 31 -20.72 -5.72 3.37
C GLU A 31 -19.97 -6.62 2.38
N ILE A 32 -18.83 -6.17 1.83
CA ILE A 32 -18.01 -6.97 0.90
C ILE A 32 -17.48 -8.24 1.58
N ARG A 33 -17.00 -8.12 2.83
CA ARG A 33 -16.38 -9.23 3.55
C ARG A 33 -17.39 -10.28 4.01
N THR A 34 -18.59 -9.86 4.40
CA THR A 34 -19.57 -10.73 5.08
C THR A 34 -20.80 -11.05 4.23
N GLY A 35 -21.01 -10.31 3.13
CA GLY A 35 -22.25 -10.33 2.37
C GLY A 35 -23.44 -9.69 3.10
N MET A 36 -23.23 -9.11 4.29
CA MET A 36 -24.28 -8.56 5.13
C MET A 36 -24.11 -7.05 5.30
N GLN A 37 -25.22 -6.31 5.19
CA GLN A 37 -25.21 -4.90 5.54
C GLN A 37 -25.10 -4.75 7.07
N PRO A 38 -24.22 -3.87 7.55
CA PRO A 38 -24.10 -3.59 8.98
C PRO A 38 -25.37 -2.94 9.52
N PHE A 39 -25.68 -3.23 10.78
CA PHE A 39 -26.78 -2.64 11.52
C PHE A 39 -26.25 -1.82 12.71
N PRO A 40 -26.67 -0.55 12.89
CA PRO A 40 -27.61 0.19 12.03
C PRO A 40 -27.01 0.49 10.65
N ARG A 41 -27.90 0.68 9.66
CA ARG A 41 -27.48 1.03 8.29
C ARG A 41 -26.75 2.37 8.29
N VAL A 42 -25.60 2.40 7.64
CA VAL A 42 -24.84 3.64 7.42
C VAL A 42 -25.25 4.23 6.08
N ALA A 43 -25.75 5.47 6.09
CA ALA A 43 -26.15 6.18 4.88
C ALA A 43 -24.93 6.49 3.99
N GLU A 44 -25.14 6.53 2.68
CA GLU A 44 -24.13 7.04 1.75
C GLU A 44 -23.96 8.56 1.96
N PRO A 45 -22.72 9.06 2.10
CA PRO A 45 -22.48 10.49 2.28
C PRO A 45 -22.96 11.31 1.09
N GLU A 46 -23.54 12.47 1.37
CA GLU A 46 -23.92 13.44 0.34
C GLU A 46 -22.70 13.99 -0.41
N ARG A 47 -22.85 14.17 -1.72
CA ARG A 47 -21.81 14.70 -2.61
C ARG A 47 -21.78 16.22 -2.60
N THR A 48 -21.64 16.84 -1.43
CA THR A 48 -21.46 18.29 -1.38
C THR A 48 -20.10 18.68 -1.99
N PRO A 49 -19.95 19.91 -2.51
CA PRO A 49 -18.67 20.38 -3.04
C PRO A 49 -17.49 20.18 -2.09
N GLU A 50 -17.72 20.41 -0.78
CA GLU A 50 -16.72 20.26 0.27
C GLU A 50 -16.35 18.78 0.46
N MET A 51 -17.33 17.89 0.51
CA MET A 51 -17.10 16.45 0.63
C MET A 51 -16.31 15.92 -0.57
N MET A 52 -16.70 16.32 -1.78
CA MET A 52 -16.01 15.94 -3.01
C MET A 52 -14.56 16.44 -3.04
N ALA A 53 -14.30 17.66 -2.58
CA ALA A 53 -12.95 18.21 -2.52
C ALA A 53 -12.04 17.40 -1.57
N VAL A 54 -12.53 17.04 -0.38
CA VAL A 54 -11.77 16.22 0.58
C VAL A 54 -11.49 14.83 0.02
N VAL A 55 -12.50 14.17 -0.56
CA VAL A 55 -12.34 12.84 -1.16
C VAL A 55 -11.37 12.88 -2.35
N THR A 56 -11.43 13.92 -3.18
CA THR A 56 -10.49 14.12 -4.30
C THR A 56 -9.07 14.25 -3.78
N MET A 57 -8.84 15.09 -2.77
CA MET A 57 -7.52 15.26 -2.16
C MET A 57 -7.00 13.94 -1.58
N ALA A 58 -7.86 13.17 -0.91
CA ALA A 58 -7.51 11.86 -0.39
C ALA A 58 -7.13 10.86 -1.50
N LEU A 59 -7.90 10.81 -2.59
CA LEU A 59 -7.63 9.96 -3.76
C LEU A 59 -6.32 10.34 -4.48
N THR A 60 -6.02 11.63 -4.60
CA THR A 60 -4.75 12.13 -5.16
C THR A 60 -3.58 11.68 -4.29
N SER A 61 -3.66 11.94 -2.99
CA SER A 61 -2.61 11.57 -2.04
C SER A 61 -2.40 10.06 -1.99
N LEU A 62 -3.49 9.28 -2.04
CA LEU A 62 -3.42 7.82 -2.13
C LEU A 62 -2.77 7.36 -3.42
N SER A 63 -3.07 8.00 -4.56
CA SER A 63 -2.48 7.65 -5.85
C SER A 63 -0.97 7.90 -5.88
N GLU A 64 -0.51 8.97 -5.25
CA GLU A 64 0.92 9.28 -5.12
C GLU A 64 1.64 8.27 -4.23
N ILE A 65 1.04 7.91 -3.08
CA ILE A 65 1.66 6.97 -2.13
C ILE A 65 1.65 5.54 -2.67
N LEU A 66 0.60 5.16 -3.40
CA LEU A 66 0.46 3.85 -4.03
C LEU A 66 1.15 3.75 -5.39
N GLU A 67 1.90 4.78 -5.79
CA GLU A 67 2.63 4.79 -7.05
C GLU A 67 3.56 3.56 -7.15
N PRO A 68 3.49 2.78 -8.25
CA PRO A 68 4.36 1.63 -8.44
C PRO A 68 5.84 2.03 -8.39
N SER A 69 6.63 1.27 -7.63
CA SER A 69 8.07 1.51 -7.48
C SER A 69 8.85 1.36 -8.79
N ALA A 70 8.28 0.70 -9.81
CA ALA A 70 8.84 0.66 -11.17
C ALA A 70 9.01 2.04 -11.81
N LYS A 71 8.28 3.07 -11.37
CA LYS A 71 8.49 4.46 -11.81
C LYS A 71 9.67 5.15 -11.11
N ARG A 72 10.18 4.52 -10.05
CA ARG A 72 11.29 4.95 -9.18
C ARG A 72 12.35 3.86 -9.13
N ARG A 73 12.77 3.38 -10.32
CA ARG A 73 13.70 2.24 -10.46
C ARG A 73 15.00 2.41 -9.67
N PRO A 74 15.68 3.58 -9.68
CA PRO A 74 16.90 3.75 -8.89
C PRO A 74 16.66 3.56 -7.39
N GLU A 75 15.56 4.09 -6.86
CA GLU A 75 15.21 3.94 -5.46
C GLU A 75 14.83 2.51 -5.12
N LEU A 76 14.09 1.83 -5.99
CA LEU A 76 13.76 0.41 -5.84
C LEU A 76 15.03 -0.45 -5.77
N ALA A 77 15.97 -0.23 -6.69
CA ALA A 77 17.25 -0.96 -6.70
C ALA A 77 18.03 -0.75 -5.40
N VAL A 78 18.05 0.48 -4.87
CA VAL A 78 18.68 0.78 -3.58
C VAL A 78 18.01 0.04 -2.42
N GLU A 79 16.68 -0.05 -2.36
CA GLU A 79 16.00 -0.79 -1.28
C GLU A 79 16.24 -2.30 -1.37
N ILE A 80 16.31 -2.87 -2.57
CA ILE A 80 16.65 -4.29 -2.77
C ILE A 80 18.10 -4.56 -2.38
N ALA A 81 19.03 -3.68 -2.76
CA ALA A 81 20.44 -3.80 -2.37
C ALA A 81 20.62 -3.74 -0.85
N LYS A 82 19.88 -2.87 -0.14
CA LYS A 82 19.86 -2.83 1.33
C LYS A 82 19.35 -4.13 1.94
N LEU A 83 18.29 -4.71 1.36
CA LEU A 83 17.78 -6.01 1.78
C LEU A 83 18.86 -7.09 1.67
N PHE A 84 19.52 -7.21 0.52
CA PHE A 84 20.60 -8.19 0.35
C PHE A 84 21.79 -7.96 1.29
N ALA A 85 22.17 -6.69 1.49
CA ALA A 85 23.24 -6.32 2.41
C ALA A 85 22.89 -6.71 3.86
N ALA A 86 21.65 -6.49 4.31
CA ALA A 86 21.21 -6.82 5.66
C ALA A 86 21.30 -8.32 5.99
N PHE A 87 21.22 -9.18 4.97
CA PHE A 87 21.35 -10.64 5.11
C PHE A 87 22.71 -11.19 4.65
N ASN A 88 23.72 -10.32 4.50
CA ASN A 88 25.08 -10.68 4.10
C ASN A 88 25.16 -11.49 2.78
N LEU A 89 24.26 -11.22 1.83
CA LEU A 89 24.26 -11.90 0.51
C LEU A 89 25.34 -11.38 -0.45
N TYR A 90 26.32 -10.63 0.04
CA TYR A 90 27.38 -10.09 -0.80
C TYR A 90 28.20 -11.22 -1.43
N THR A 91 28.16 -11.31 -2.76
CA THR A 91 28.81 -12.43 -3.49
C THR A 91 30.25 -12.15 -3.89
N GLY A 92 30.76 -10.92 -3.68
CA GLY A 92 32.03 -10.46 -4.25
C GLY A 92 31.98 -10.20 -5.76
N ASP A 93 30.89 -10.59 -6.42
CA ASP A 93 30.64 -10.42 -7.85
C ASP A 93 29.57 -9.33 -8.05
N ALA A 94 30.02 -8.19 -8.56
CA ALA A 94 29.15 -7.04 -8.81
C ALA A 94 28.10 -7.33 -9.90
N ALA A 95 28.44 -8.13 -10.92
CA ALA A 95 27.53 -8.47 -12.00
C ALA A 95 26.42 -9.40 -11.50
N LYS A 96 26.78 -10.40 -10.69
CA LYS A 96 25.80 -11.28 -10.04
C LYS A 96 24.89 -10.52 -9.08
N SER A 97 25.45 -9.59 -8.31
CA SER A 97 24.67 -8.75 -7.39
C SER A 97 23.68 -7.85 -8.15
N ALA A 98 24.11 -7.25 -9.27
CA ALA A 98 23.24 -6.46 -10.12
C ALA A 98 22.10 -7.29 -10.73
N ALA A 99 22.40 -8.49 -11.23
CA ALA A 99 21.38 -9.40 -11.77
C ALA A 99 20.35 -9.82 -10.71
N GLN A 100 20.78 -10.07 -9.46
CA GLN A 100 19.85 -10.36 -8.36
C GLN A 100 18.93 -9.17 -8.06
N VAL A 101 19.46 -7.95 -8.09
CA VAL A 101 18.68 -6.73 -7.88
C VAL A 101 17.66 -6.54 -9.00
N GLU A 102 18.04 -6.82 -10.25
CA GLU A 102 17.15 -6.73 -11.41
C GLU A 102 15.99 -7.72 -11.32
N VAL A 103 16.27 -9.01 -11.02
CA VAL A 103 15.23 -10.04 -10.85
C VAL A 103 14.22 -9.66 -9.77
N TRP A 104 14.68 -9.15 -8.63
CA TRP A 104 13.79 -8.67 -7.59
C TRP A 104 13.07 -7.39 -8.02
N GLY A 105 13.74 -6.49 -8.74
CA GLY A 105 13.17 -5.25 -9.24
C GLY A 105 11.99 -5.46 -10.19
N GLU A 106 12.07 -6.46 -11.07
CA GLU A 106 10.97 -6.84 -11.97
C GLU A 106 9.73 -7.29 -11.19
N GLN A 107 9.93 -8.05 -10.13
CA GLN A 107 8.84 -8.64 -9.34
C GLN A 107 8.26 -7.65 -8.32
N LEU A 108 9.09 -6.76 -7.80
CA LEU A 108 8.67 -5.78 -6.79
C LEU A 108 8.16 -4.47 -7.40
N GLY A 109 8.43 -4.22 -8.69
CA GLY A 109 8.10 -2.97 -9.37
C GLY A 109 6.62 -2.58 -9.36
N GLU A 110 5.72 -3.55 -9.24
CA GLU A 110 4.27 -3.29 -9.16
C GLU A 110 3.82 -2.74 -7.79
N PHE A 111 4.65 -2.88 -6.76
CA PHE A 111 4.31 -2.47 -5.40
C PHE A 111 4.84 -1.07 -5.08
N PRO A 112 4.16 -0.34 -4.18
CA PRO A 112 4.63 0.96 -3.76
C PRO A 112 5.86 0.85 -2.87
N LEU A 113 6.79 1.81 -3.02
CA LEU A 113 8.10 1.78 -2.38
C LEU A 113 8.01 1.76 -0.84
N PHE A 114 7.00 2.41 -0.25
CA PHE A 114 6.81 2.38 1.20
C PHE A 114 6.49 0.98 1.73
N ALA A 115 5.70 0.19 0.98
CA ALA A 115 5.30 -1.16 1.40
C ALA A 115 6.50 -2.09 1.36
N ILE A 116 7.35 -1.98 0.32
CA ILE A 116 8.63 -2.68 0.21
C ILE A 116 9.54 -2.33 1.41
N ARG A 117 9.68 -1.04 1.73
CA ARG A 117 10.48 -0.58 2.88
C ARG A 117 9.95 -1.07 4.24
N LYS A 118 8.63 -1.21 4.37
CA LYS A 118 8.01 -1.73 5.60
C LYS A 118 8.22 -3.25 5.72
N ALA A 119 7.99 -4.01 4.65
CA ALA A 119 8.28 -5.45 4.59
C ALA A 119 9.77 -5.76 4.83
N TYR A 120 10.69 -4.97 4.24
CA TYR A 120 12.13 -5.05 4.53
C TYR A 120 12.42 -4.97 6.02
N ARG A 121 11.82 -4.02 6.74
CA ARG A 121 12.04 -3.85 8.18
C ARG A 121 11.46 -4.99 9.01
N TRP A 122 10.37 -5.60 8.56
CA TRP A 122 9.84 -6.81 9.18
C TRP A 122 10.79 -7.99 8.99
N ALA A 123 11.26 -8.22 7.77
CA ALA A 123 12.23 -9.27 7.47
C ALA A 123 13.49 -9.14 8.33
N VAL A 124 14.10 -7.94 8.40
CA VAL A 124 15.32 -7.71 9.20
C VAL A 124 15.11 -7.91 10.70
N ARG A 125 13.91 -7.65 11.23
CA ARG A 125 13.60 -7.82 12.67
C ARG A 125 13.17 -9.24 13.03
N GLY A 126 12.49 -9.92 12.12
CA GLY A 126 11.81 -11.19 12.40
C GLY A 126 12.52 -12.42 11.88
N GLU A 127 13.36 -12.29 10.85
CA GLU A 127 13.99 -13.44 10.19
C GLU A 127 15.50 -13.52 10.46
N GLY A 128 15.98 -14.72 10.80
CA GLY A 128 17.41 -15.01 10.92
C GLY A 128 18.11 -15.30 9.59
N LYS A 129 17.37 -15.31 8.47
CA LYS A 129 17.86 -15.61 7.12
C LYS A 129 17.10 -14.78 6.09
N MET A 130 17.67 -14.64 4.89
CA MET A 130 17.01 -13.93 3.79
C MET A 130 15.67 -14.62 3.44
N PRO A 131 14.55 -13.86 3.33
CA PRO A 131 13.31 -14.40 2.82
C PRO A 131 13.44 -14.74 1.33
N SER A 132 12.80 -15.83 0.92
CA SER A 132 12.55 -16.03 -0.52
C SER A 132 11.55 -14.97 -1.02
N LEU A 133 11.54 -14.73 -2.33
CA LEU A 133 10.76 -13.66 -2.94
C LEU A 133 9.24 -13.77 -2.68
N ALA A 134 8.66 -14.98 -2.71
CA ALA A 134 7.22 -15.16 -2.53
C ALA A 134 6.71 -14.78 -1.12
N PRO A 135 7.29 -15.27 -0.02
CA PRO A 135 7.03 -14.76 1.33
C PRO A 135 7.21 -13.25 1.46
N PHE A 136 8.28 -12.70 0.86
CA PHE A 136 8.52 -11.26 0.92
C PHE A 136 7.42 -10.46 0.20
N ILE A 137 6.93 -10.94 -0.94
CA ILE A 137 5.77 -10.35 -1.63
C ILE A 137 4.50 -10.43 -0.77
N ALA A 138 4.30 -11.52 -0.03
CA ALA A 138 3.17 -11.62 0.91
C ALA A 138 3.25 -10.54 1.99
N ASP A 139 4.44 -10.32 2.57
CA ASP A 139 4.67 -9.24 3.53
C ASP A 139 4.45 -7.85 2.93
N ILE A 140 4.87 -7.62 1.67
CA ILE A 140 4.60 -6.36 0.97
C ILE A 140 3.10 -6.12 0.81
N ARG A 141 2.32 -7.16 0.48
CA ARG A 141 0.86 -7.06 0.37
C ARG A 141 0.22 -6.71 1.70
N ILE A 142 0.69 -7.30 2.80
CA ILE A 142 0.24 -6.94 4.15
C ILE A 142 0.65 -5.50 4.49
N ALA A 143 1.88 -5.11 4.18
CA ALA A 143 2.45 -3.79 4.44
C ALA A 143 1.76 -2.66 3.66
N LYS A 144 1.33 -2.92 2.42
CA LYS A 144 0.50 -2.02 1.60
C LYS A 144 -0.85 -1.76 2.25
N GLY A 145 -1.31 -2.68 3.10
CA GLY A 145 -2.60 -2.64 3.77
C GLY A 145 -3.68 -3.30 2.91
N THR A 146 -4.32 -4.33 3.45
CA THR A 146 -5.41 -5.06 2.79
C THR A 146 -6.56 -4.14 2.40
N ARG A 147 -6.87 -3.16 3.25
CA ARG A 147 -7.99 -2.22 3.07
C ARG A 147 -7.71 -1.06 2.11
N VAL A 148 -6.44 -0.74 1.85
CA VAL A 148 -6.07 0.40 1.00
C VAL A 148 -6.42 0.12 -0.46
N GLY A 149 -6.21 -1.14 -0.90
CA GLY A 149 -6.63 -1.61 -2.21
C GLY A 149 -8.15 -1.65 -2.39
N ASP A 150 -8.89 -1.96 -1.33
CA ASP A 150 -10.35 -2.12 -1.38
C ASP A 150 -11.11 -0.79 -1.27
N ARG A 151 -10.62 0.15 -0.46
CA ARG A 151 -11.28 1.45 -0.24
C ARG A 151 -11.11 2.43 -1.39
N ARG A 152 -10.00 2.40 -2.12
CA ARG A 152 -9.80 3.28 -3.27
C ARG A 152 -10.88 3.10 -4.35
N PRO A 153 -11.18 1.89 -4.84
CA PRO A 153 -12.29 1.66 -5.77
C PRO A 153 -13.65 2.13 -5.23
N LEU A 154 -13.90 1.99 -3.93
CA LEU A 154 -15.14 2.47 -3.29
C LEU A 154 -15.25 3.99 -3.34
N LEU A 155 -14.17 4.71 -3.02
CA LEU A 155 -14.10 6.17 -3.12
C LEU A 155 -14.24 6.66 -4.57
N GLU A 156 -13.54 6.03 -5.52
CA GLU A 156 -13.66 6.35 -6.94
C GLU A 156 -15.06 6.09 -7.50
N ARG A 157 -15.74 5.03 -7.01
CA ARG A 157 -17.14 4.76 -7.36
C ARG A 157 -18.07 5.81 -6.77
N TRP A 158 -17.87 6.18 -5.50
CA TRP A 158 -18.66 7.23 -4.85
C TRP A 158 -18.53 8.56 -5.60
N MET A 159 -17.32 8.96 -5.99
CA MET A 159 -17.04 10.19 -6.75
C MET A 159 -17.74 10.24 -8.11
N ARG A 160 -17.92 9.09 -8.78
CA ARG A 160 -18.56 9.02 -10.10
C ARG A 160 -20.08 9.17 -10.05
N GLY A 161 -20.70 9.08 -8.87
CA GLY A 161 -22.14 8.86 -8.77
C GLY A 161 -22.46 7.41 -9.12
N ALA A 162 -23.43 6.80 -8.43
CA ALA A 162 -23.91 5.49 -8.84
C ALA A 162 -24.45 5.57 -10.28
N GLY A 163 -23.91 4.75 -11.18
CA GLY A 163 -24.68 4.23 -12.30
C GLY A 163 -25.70 3.22 -11.78
#